data_AF-A0A8E4R3L0-F1
#
_entry.id   AF-A0A8E4R3L0-F1
#
_cell.length_a   1.000
_cell.length_b   1.000
_cell.length_c   1.000
_cell.angle_alpha   90.00
_cell.angle_beta   90.00
_cell.angle_gamma   90.00
#
_symmetry.space_group_name_H-M   'P 1'
#
loop_
_entity.id
_entity.type
_entity.pdbx_description
1 polymer ?
#
loop_
_entity_poly.entity_id
_entity_poly.type
_entity_poly.pdbx_seq_one_letter_code
_entity_poly.pdbx_strand_id
1 'polypeptide(L)' 'MTIDYDSPQQLARTPQQVNEFICIRCIHVREVSELAADRSQGHVCRECA' A
#
# COMPACT_ATOMS: atom_id res chain seq x y z
N MET A 1 -29.84 7.41 35.61
CA MET A 1 -29.81 7.19 34.15
C MET A 1 -28.36 7.46 33.73
N THR A 2 -27.52 6.43 33.80
CA THR A 2 -26.11 6.51 33.42
C THR A 2 -26.06 6.21 31.92
N ILE A 3 -25.72 7.21 31.12
CA ILE A 3 -25.53 7.05 29.68
C ILE A 3 -24.22 6.27 29.53
N ASP A 4 -24.37 4.97 29.28
CA ASP A 4 -23.28 4.08 28.91
C ASP A 4 -22.81 4.54 27.52
N TYR A 5 -21.67 5.20 27.49
CA TYR A 5 -21.05 5.69 26.26
C TYR A 5 -20.43 4.49 25.56
N ASP A 6 -21.25 3.73 24.82
CA ASP A 6 -20.83 2.67 23.92
C ASP A 6 -19.87 3.29 22.90
N SER A 7 -18.57 3.17 23.20
CA SER A 7 -17.50 3.67 22.36
C SER A 7 -17.68 3.03 20.99
N PRO A 8 -17.80 3.80 19.89
CA PRO A 8 -17.88 3.20 18.57
C PRO A 8 -16.61 2.40 18.42
N GLN A 9 -16.75 1.07 18.40
CA GLN A 9 -15.66 0.15 18.15
C GLN A 9 -15.02 0.66 16.86
N GLN A 10 -13.90 1.37 17.02
CA GLN A 10 -13.11 1.85 15.91
C GLN A 10 -12.70 0.58 15.22
N LEU A 11 -13.44 0.28 14.14
CA LEU A 11 -13.12 -0.72 13.16
C LEU A 11 -11.79 -0.23 12.59
N ALA A 12 -10.71 -0.52 13.32
CA ALA A 12 -9.35 -0.40 12.86
C ALA A 12 -9.30 -1.42 11.74
N ARG A 13 -9.75 -1.02 10.55
CA ARG A 13 -9.41 -1.67 9.31
C ARG A 13 -7.92 -1.82 9.43
N THR A 14 -7.48 -3.05 9.65
CA THR A 14 -6.11 -3.47 9.50
C THR A 14 -5.55 -2.68 8.33
N PRO A 15 -4.39 -1.99 8.44
CA PRO A 15 -3.82 -1.33 7.30
C PRO A 15 -3.73 -2.41 6.23
N GLN A 16 -4.60 -2.31 5.21
CA GLN A 16 -4.55 -3.21 4.08
C GLN A 16 -3.18 -2.94 3.51
N GLN A 17 -2.26 -3.89 3.68
CA GLN A 17 -0.93 -3.77 3.12
C GLN A 17 -1.15 -3.64 1.62
N VAL A 18 -1.02 -2.41 1.12
CA VAL A 18 -1.19 -2.12 -0.29
C VAL A 18 0.02 -2.74 -0.95
N ASN A 19 -0.15 -3.94 -1.50
CA ASN A 19 0.91 -4.69 -2.16
C ASN A 19 1.12 -4.22 -3.60
N GLU A 20 0.90 -2.93 -3.84
CA GLU A 20 0.91 -2.28 -5.15
C GLU A 20 1.72 -1.00 -5.06
N PHE A 21 2.39 -0.64 -6.15
CA PHE A 21 3.10 0.62 -6.30
C PHE A 21 2.89 1.19 -7.70
N ILE A 22 3.07 2.51 -7.84
CA ILE A 22 3.06 3.16 -9.15
C ILE A 22 4.49 3.16 -9.67
N CYS A 23 4.72 2.54 -10.83
CA CYS A 23 6.02 2.61 -11.47
C CYS A 23 6.28 4.04 -11.98
N ILE A 24 7.37 4.67 -11.55
CA ILE A 24 7.69 6.06 -11.95
C ILE A 24 8.08 6.21 -13.42
N ARG A 25 8.38 5.12 -14.14
CA ARG A 25 8.78 5.17 -15.55
C ARG A 25 7.60 4.98 -16.51
N CYS A 26 6.73 4.01 -16.24
CA CYS A 26 5.57 3.73 -17.09
C CYS A 26 4.24 4.26 -16.54
N ILE A 27 4.21 4.79 -15.31
CA ILE A 27 3.04 5.41 -14.64
C ILE A 27 1.85 4.42 -14.55
N HIS A 28 2.15 3.12 -14.46
CA HIS A 28 1.16 2.08 -14.22
C HIS A 28 1.23 1.60 -12.78
N VAL A 29 0.06 1.20 -12.25
CA VAL A 29 -0.03 0.44 -11.01
C VAL A 29 0.51 -0.96 -11.25
N ARG A 30 1.42 -1.40 -10.39
CA ARG A 30 2.12 -2.68 -10.45
C ARG A 30 2.12 -3.33 -9.09
N GLU A 31 2.19 -4.65 -9.06
CA GLU A 31 2.33 -5.37 -7.80
C GLU A 31 3.74 -5.18 -7.24
N VAL A 32 3.91 -5.10 -5.92
CA VAL A 32 5.24 -5.01 -5.28
C VAL A 32 6.14 -6.19 -5.67
N SER A 33 5.55 -7.34 -6.01
CA SER A 33 6.23 -8.50 -6.60
C SER A 33 6.98 -8.17 -7.91
N GLU A 34 6.50 -7.19 -8.67
CA GLU A 34 7.07 -6.69 -9.93
C GLU A 34 8.08 -5.55 -9.72
N LEU A 35 8.40 -5.19 -8.47
CA LEU A 35 9.41 -4.18 -8.18
C LEU A 35 10.79 -4.65 -8.65
N ALA A 36 11.55 -3.75 -9.26
CA ALA A 36 12.94 -3.97 -9.63
C ALA A 36 13.77 -4.34 -8.39
N ALA A 37 14.64 -5.34 -8.52
CA ALA A 37 15.49 -5.78 -7.40
C ALA A 37 16.54 -4.73 -7.00
N ASP A 38 16.80 -3.78 -7.90
CA ASP A 38 17.75 -2.70 -7.66
C ASP A 38 17.14 -1.64 -6.73
N ARG A 39 17.64 -1.61 -5.48
CA ARG A 39 17.19 -0.68 -4.45
C ARG A 39 17.48 0.79 -4.79
N SER A 40 18.35 1.08 -5.76
CA SER A 40 18.64 2.46 -6.18
C SER A 40 17.59 3.00 -7.14
N GLN A 41 16.91 2.13 -7.89
CA GLN A 41 15.94 2.55 -8.89
C GLN A 41 14.61 3.03 -8.31
N GLY A 42 14.22 2.61 -7.10
CA GLY A 42 13.08 3.14 -6.33
C GLY A 42 11.73 3.19 -7.06
N HIS A 43 10.76 2.35 -6.68
CA HIS A 43 9.42 2.31 -7.31
C HIS A 43 9.47 2.20 -8.86
N VAL A 44 10.39 1.39 -9.38
CA VAL A 44 10.49 1.03 -10.81
C VAL A 44 10.11 -0.44 -10.97
N CYS A 45 9.29 -0.78 -11.96
CA CYS A 45 8.94 -2.18 -12.23
C CYS A 45 10.03 -2.91 -13.02
N ARG A 46 10.05 -4.25 -12.93
CA ARG A 46 11.02 -5.13 -13.60
C ARG A 46 11.12 -4.93 -15.11
N GLU A 47 10.03 -4.54 -15.77
CA GLU A 47 10.02 -4.27 -17.22
C GLU A 47 10.69 -2.94 -17.58
N CYS A 48 10.72 -1.97 -16.65
CA CYS A 48 11.25 -0.62 -16.88
C CYS A 48 12.67 -0.40 -16.32
N ALA A 49 13.13 -1.34 -15.49
CA ALA A 49 14.45 -1.40 -14.88
C ALA A 49 15.54 -1.60 -15.94
#